data_AF-A0A2T0QND1-F1
#
_entry.id   AF-A0A2T0QND1-F1
#
_cell.length_a   1.000
_cell.length_b   1.000
_cell.length_c   1.000
_cell.angle_alpha   90.00
_cell.angle_beta   90.00
_cell.angle_gamma   90.00
#
_symmetry.space_group_name_H-M   'P 1'
#
loop_
_entity.id
_entity.type
_entity.pdbx_description
1 polymer ?
#
loop_
_entity_poly.entity_id
_entity_poly.type
_entity_poly.pdbx_seq_one_letter_code
_entity_poly.pdbx_strand_id
1 'polypeptide(L)'
;MTDTSPTNQPLPPYLVGYSLDHTHRVVVGIRAASAEAACVIARAAFDAGTLWDDAPNMPLLYDDYEELDGQVLSFDATGVTAWPPADVSVRAVRLHAAAHQLLAFARLVDERLPQAAAIETWHPEALVSMTLTAGQVRELRALLGTLTGC
;
A
#
# COMPACT_ATOMS: atom_id res chain seq x y z
N MET A 1 26.81 -0.41 -6.16
CA MET A 1 27.71 -0.64 -5.02
C MET A 1 28.41 -1.95 -5.27
N THR A 2 29.74 -1.97 -5.31
CA THR A 2 30.52 -3.20 -5.47
C THR A 2 30.57 -3.91 -4.13
N ASP A 3 29.98 -5.10 -4.02
CA ASP A 3 29.98 -5.99 -2.84
C ASP A 3 31.36 -6.58 -2.50
N THR A 4 32.42 -5.98 -3.03
CA THR A 4 33.79 -6.46 -2.90
C THR A 4 34.63 -5.46 -2.12
N SER A 5 35.31 -5.98 -1.11
CA SER A 5 36.35 -5.26 -0.38
C SER A 5 37.48 -4.81 -1.31
N PRO A 6 38.40 -3.93 -0.87
CA PRO A 6 39.63 -3.61 -1.60
C PRO A 6 40.48 -4.85 -1.95
N THR A 7 40.22 -5.98 -1.29
CA THR A 7 40.86 -7.29 -1.48
C THR A 7 40.01 -8.28 -2.29
N ASN A 8 38.94 -7.82 -2.94
CA ASN A 8 38.03 -8.62 -3.79
C ASN A 8 37.31 -9.77 -3.04
N GLN A 9 37.17 -9.66 -1.72
CA GLN A 9 36.39 -10.59 -0.91
C GLN A 9 34.94 -10.10 -0.78
N PRO A 10 33.95 -11.01 -0.70
CA PRO A 10 32.57 -10.65 -0.41
C PRO A 10 32.51 -9.95 0.95
N LEU A 11 31.83 -8.81 1.01
CA LEU A 11 31.59 -8.10 2.26
C LEU A 11 30.61 -8.90 3.14
N PRO A 12 30.83 -8.94 4.48
CA PRO A 12 29.91 -9.65 5.38
C PRO A 12 28.53 -8.96 5.42
N PRO A 13 27.42 -9.72 5.48
CA PRO A 13 26.10 -9.14 5.56
C PRO A 13 25.75 -8.67 6.98
N TYR A 14 24.95 -7.62 7.07
CA TYR A 14 24.43 -7.06 8.32
C TYR A 14 22.92 -6.89 8.23
N LEU A 15 22.24 -7.01 9.36
CA LEU A 15 20.90 -6.47 9.59
C LEU A 15 21.06 -5.08 10.18
N VAL A 16 20.46 -4.08 9.53
CA VAL A 16 20.50 -2.70 9.99
C VAL A 16 19.08 -2.25 10.24
N GLY A 17 18.81 -1.72 11.44
CA GLY A 17 17.48 -1.29 11.84
C GLY A 17 17.54 -0.04 12.71
N TYR A 18 16.38 0.60 12.83
CA TYR A 18 16.11 1.66 13.80
C TYR A 18 14.68 1.49 14.30
N SER A 19 14.33 2.20 15.37
CA SER A 19 12.96 2.27 15.87
C SER A 19 12.66 3.69 16.29
N LEU A 20 11.43 4.12 16.01
CA LEU A 20 10.88 5.40 16.43
C LEU A 20 9.56 5.14 17.13
N ASP A 21 9.29 5.91 18.18
CA ASP A 21 7.98 5.98 18.81
C ASP A 21 7.04 6.81 17.93
N HIS A 22 5.83 6.30 17.74
CA HIS A 22 4.77 6.99 17.01
C HIS A 22 3.49 7.06 17.84
N THR A 23 2.71 8.12 17.63
CA THR A 23 1.32 8.19 18.07
C THR A 23 0.42 7.76 16.92
N HIS A 24 -0.39 6.71 17.12
CA HIS A 24 -1.45 6.38 16.18
C HIS A 24 -2.63 7.31 16.41
N ARG A 25 -2.94 8.14 15.40
CA ARG A 25 -4.04 9.09 15.48
C ARG A 25 -5.10 8.73 14.47
N VAL A 26 -6.32 8.56 14.98
CA VAL A 26 -7.51 8.22 14.19
C VAL A 26 -8.59 9.27 14.43
N VAL A 27 -9.21 9.76 13.37
CA VAL A 27 -10.33 10.72 13.42
C VAL A 27 -11.45 10.19 12.53
N VAL A 28 -12.66 10.05 13.08
CA VAL A 28 -13.86 9.65 12.35
C VAL A 28 -14.93 10.74 12.44
N GLY A 29 -15.79 10.82 11.41
CA GLY A 29 -16.97 11.68 11.45
C GLY A 29 -18.11 11.01 12.21
N ILE A 30 -18.70 11.67 13.22
CA ILE A 30 -19.87 11.14 13.94
C ILE A 30 -20.92 12.23 14.09
N ARG A 31 -22.17 11.91 13.74
CA ARG A 31 -23.34 12.75 14.05
C ARG A 31 -23.96 12.27 15.36
N ALA A 32 -24.02 13.15 16.36
CA ALA A 32 -24.58 12.83 17.67
C ALA A 32 -25.23 14.06 18.31
N ALA A 33 -26.05 13.83 19.33
CA ALA A 33 -26.72 14.92 20.07
C ALA A 33 -25.76 15.71 20.99
N SER A 34 -24.61 15.12 21.36
CA SER A 34 -23.55 15.77 22.13
C SER A 34 -22.18 15.12 21.86
N ALA A 35 -21.11 15.72 22.40
CA ALA A 35 -19.76 15.16 22.32
C ALA A 35 -19.66 13.81 23.04
N GLU A 36 -20.29 13.67 24.21
CA GLU A 36 -20.33 12.43 24.98
C GLU A 36 -21.04 11.33 24.20
N ALA A 37 -22.18 11.65 23.56
CA ALA A 37 -22.89 10.71 22.70
C ALA A 37 -22.02 10.28 21.50
N ALA A 38 -21.24 11.21 20.91
CA ALA A 38 -20.30 10.87 19.85
C ALA A 38 -19.21 9.91 20.35
N CYS A 39 -18.65 10.12 21.54
CA CYS A 39 -17.67 9.23 22.15
C CYS A 39 -18.23 7.83 22.43
N VAL A 40 -19.49 7.72 22.87
CA VAL A 40 -20.16 6.43 23.08
C VAL A 40 -20.32 5.68 21.76
N ILE A 41 -20.73 6.38 20.69
CA ILE A 41 -20.86 5.80 19.35
C ILE A 41 -19.49 5.33 18.84
N ALA A 42 -18.44 6.14 18.98
CA ALA A 42 -17.08 5.79 18.56
C ALA A 42 -16.56 4.55 19.31
N ARG A 43 -16.78 4.49 20.63
CA ARG A 43 -16.38 3.33 21.45
C ARG A 43 -17.07 2.06 20.99
N ALA A 44 -18.39 2.12 20.79
CA ALA A 44 -19.15 0.96 20.32
C ALA A 44 -18.65 0.47 18.94
N ALA A 45 -18.33 1.37 18.02
CA ALA A 45 -17.77 1.02 16.71
C ALA A 45 -16.35 0.44 16.82
N PHE A 46 -15.50 0.97 17.72
CA PHE A 46 -14.18 0.42 18.00
C PHE A 46 -14.28 -1.02 18.52
N ASP A 47 -15.13 -1.24 19.53
CA ASP A 47 -15.31 -2.55 20.15
C ASP A 47 -15.91 -3.57 19.17
N ALA A 48 -16.71 -3.10 18.19
CA ALA A 48 -17.25 -3.91 17.10
C ALA A 48 -16.26 -4.14 15.94
N GLY A 49 -15.12 -3.44 15.92
CA GLY A 49 -14.14 -3.51 14.84
C GLY A 49 -14.54 -2.77 13.56
N THR A 50 -15.59 -1.94 13.59
CA THR A 50 -16.16 -1.25 12.42
C THR A 50 -15.77 0.22 12.33
N LEU A 51 -14.93 0.70 13.25
CA LEU A 51 -14.51 2.11 13.30
C LEU A 51 -13.75 2.55 12.03
N TRP A 52 -13.06 1.61 11.37
CA TRP A 52 -12.19 1.85 10.23
C TRP A 52 -12.85 1.58 8.87
N ASP A 53 -14.15 1.27 8.84
CA ASP A 53 -14.86 0.81 7.63
C ASP A 53 -15.07 1.92 6.58
N ASP A 54 -14.73 3.17 6.89
CA ASP A 54 -15.00 4.36 6.07
C ASP A 54 -16.46 4.43 5.58
N ALA A 55 -17.41 4.18 6.48
CA ALA A 55 -18.82 4.10 6.16
C ALA A 55 -19.43 5.51 5.95
N PRO A 56 -20.44 5.69 5.07
CA PRO A 56 -21.04 7.02 4.83
C PRO A 56 -21.60 7.73 6.07
N ASN A 57 -22.04 6.98 7.08
CA ASN A 57 -22.54 7.50 8.36
C ASN A 57 -21.44 7.65 9.42
N MET A 58 -20.24 7.11 9.19
CA MET A 58 -19.05 7.23 10.02
C MET A 58 -17.77 7.23 9.15
N PRO A 59 -17.52 8.31 8.39
CA PRO A 59 -16.39 8.35 7.47
C PRO A 59 -15.07 8.38 8.24
N LEU A 60 -14.05 7.71 7.69
CA LEU A 60 -12.69 7.75 8.21
C LEU A 60 -12.02 9.02 7.68
N LEU A 61 -11.77 9.98 8.58
CA LEU A 61 -11.26 11.30 8.20
C LEU A 61 -9.73 11.40 8.30
N TYR A 62 -9.13 10.61 9.20
CA TYR A 62 -7.70 10.54 9.41
C TYR A 62 -7.35 9.20 10.05
N ASP A 63 -6.32 8.52 9.55
CA ASP A 63 -5.76 7.29 10.12
C ASP A 63 -4.28 7.24 9.75
N ASP A 64 -3.42 7.68 10.65
CA ASP A 64 -1.99 7.70 10.41
C ASP A 64 -1.18 7.65 11.72
N TYR A 65 0.11 7.37 11.57
CA TYR A 65 1.10 7.40 12.64
C TYR A 65 1.90 8.70 12.58
N GLU A 66 1.81 9.50 13.64
CA GLU A 66 2.60 10.73 13.79
C GLU A 66 3.86 10.40 14.60
N GLU A 67 5.05 10.69 14.07
CA GLU A 67 6.31 10.60 14.82
C GLU A 67 6.29 11.57 16.01
N LEU A 68 6.79 11.13 17.16
CA LEU A 68 7.00 12.06 18.28
C LEU A 68 8.19 12.98 17.99
N ASP A 69 7.99 14.29 18.17
CA ASP A 69 9.03 15.30 17.97
C ASP A 69 10.22 15.11 18.92
N GLY A 70 11.41 15.44 18.41
CA GLY A 70 12.65 15.46 19.20
C GLY A 70 13.36 14.10 19.33
N GLN A 71 12.85 13.06 18.66
CA GLN A 71 13.53 11.77 18.59
C GLN A 71 14.81 11.84 17.74
N VAL A 72 15.85 11.13 18.19
CA VAL A 72 17.10 11.00 17.44
C VAL A 72 17.08 9.67 16.69
N LEU A 73 17.14 9.74 15.36
CA LEU A 73 17.26 8.55 14.52
C LEU A 73 18.61 7.86 14.76
N SER A 74 18.58 6.66 15.33
CA SER A 74 19.78 5.87 15.62
C SER A 74 19.68 4.50 14.96
N PHE A 75 20.75 4.11 14.28
CA PHE A 75 20.83 2.83 13.59
C PHE A 75 21.69 1.85 14.41
N ASP A 76 21.17 0.63 14.57
CA ASP A 76 21.93 -0.51 15.07
C ASP A 76 22.21 -1.48 13.91
N ALA A 77 23.39 -2.13 13.95
CA ALA A 77 23.81 -3.09 12.94
C ALA A 77 24.28 -4.40 13.59
N THR A 78 23.62 -5.50 13.23
CA THR A 78 23.97 -6.84 13.68
C THR A 78 24.52 -7.66 12.52
N GLY A 79 25.75 -8.18 12.64
CA GLY A 79 26.36 -9.04 11.63
C GLY A 79 25.66 -10.40 11.54
N VAL A 80 25.45 -10.89 10.31
CA VAL A 80 24.78 -12.17 10.05
C VAL A 80 25.55 -13.01 9.02
N THR A 81 25.21 -14.29 8.92
CA THR A 81 25.76 -15.18 7.88
C THR A 81 24.98 -15.09 6.57
N ALA A 82 23.68 -14.82 6.65
CA ALA A 82 22.77 -14.55 5.54
C ALA A 82 21.58 -13.72 6.04
N TRP A 83 20.92 -13.00 5.14
CA TRP A 83 19.68 -12.30 5.49
C TRP A 83 18.53 -13.29 5.72
N PRO A 84 17.67 -13.05 6.73
CA PRO A 84 16.46 -13.85 6.92
C PRO A 84 15.49 -13.62 5.74
N PRO A 85 14.52 -14.53 5.54
CA PRO A 85 13.41 -14.23 4.64
C PRO A 85 12.70 -12.95 5.08
N ALA A 86 12.16 -12.22 4.10
CA ALA A 86 11.40 -11.01 4.36
C ALA A 86 10.17 -11.32 5.23
N ASP A 87 9.91 -10.46 6.22
CA ASP A 87 8.72 -10.54 7.05
C ASP A 87 7.43 -10.32 6.21
N VAL A 88 6.29 -10.82 6.70
CA VAL A 88 4.98 -10.64 6.03
C VAL A 88 4.61 -9.17 5.85
N SER A 89 5.10 -8.26 6.70
CA SER A 89 4.93 -6.80 6.53
C SER A 89 5.53 -6.29 5.22
N VAL A 90 6.61 -6.91 4.71
CA VAL A 90 7.22 -6.55 3.43
C VAL A 90 6.28 -6.85 2.26
N ARG A 91 5.40 -7.87 2.38
CA ARG A 91 4.34 -8.14 1.41
C ARG A 91 3.38 -6.97 1.30
N ALA A 92 2.95 -6.41 2.43
CA ALA A 92 2.04 -5.26 2.45
C ALA A 92 2.69 -4.02 1.80
N VAL A 93 3.97 -3.76 2.07
CA VAL A 93 4.73 -2.66 1.43
C VAL A 93 4.80 -2.84 -0.09
N ARG A 94 5.11 -4.06 -0.56
CA ARG A 94 5.18 -4.35 -2.00
C ARG A 94 3.81 -4.25 -2.67
N LEU A 95 2.76 -4.74 -2.02
CA LEU A 95 1.39 -4.64 -2.52
C LEU A 95 0.95 -3.19 -2.66
N HIS A 96 1.19 -2.36 -1.64
CA HIS A 96 0.87 -0.94 -1.66
C HIS A 96 1.59 -0.21 -2.81
N ALA A 97 2.88 -0.46 -2.98
CA ALA A 97 3.66 0.12 -4.09
C ALA A 97 3.12 -0.34 -5.47
N ALA A 98 2.74 -1.61 -5.60
CA ALA A 98 2.19 -2.17 -6.83
C ALA A 98 0.77 -1.66 -7.15
N ALA A 99 -0.04 -1.32 -6.14
CA ALA A 99 -1.42 -0.86 -6.31
C ALA A 99 -1.49 0.41 -7.18
N HIS A 100 -0.56 1.35 -6.98
CA HIS A 100 -0.49 2.56 -7.80
C HIS A 100 -0.17 2.27 -9.27
N GLN A 101 0.72 1.32 -9.53
CA GLN A 101 1.06 0.90 -10.89
C GLN A 101 -0.11 0.17 -11.57
N LEU A 102 -0.85 -0.64 -10.81
CA LEU A 102 -2.07 -1.29 -11.30
C LEU A 102 -3.16 -0.27 -11.64
N LEU A 103 -3.38 0.74 -10.79
CA LEU A 103 -4.32 1.81 -11.08
C LEU A 103 -3.91 2.62 -12.32
N ALA A 104 -2.61 2.90 -12.49
CA ALA A 104 -2.11 3.57 -13.68
C ALA A 104 -2.38 2.74 -14.95
N PHE A 105 -2.18 1.43 -14.89
CA PHE A 105 -2.51 0.54 -15.99
C PHE A 105 -4.04 0.46 -16.24
N ALA A 106 -4.86 0.41 -15.19
CA ALA A 106 -6.32 0.41 -15.35
C ALA A 106 -6.83 1.70 -16.03
N ARG A 107 -6.27 2.86 -15.68
CA ARG A 107 -6.57 4.13 -16.36
C ARG A 107 -6.14 4.13 -17.81
N LEU A 108 -4.95 3.60 -18.10
CA LEU A 108 -4.44 3.44 -19.44
C LEU A 108 -5.37 2.57 -20.32
N VAL A 109 -5.96 1.52 -19.73
CA VAL A 109 -6.96 0.68 -20.39
C VAL A 109 -8.24 1.49 -20.64
N ASP A 110 -8.78 2.15 -19.62
CA ASP A 110 -10.00 2.96 -19.70
C ASP A 110 -9.90 4.05 -20.80
N GLU A 111 -8.77 4.76 -20.88
CA GLU A 111 -8.50 5.77 -21.91
C GLU A 111 -8.49 5.22 -23.35
N ARG A 112 -8.21 3.92 -23.51
CA ARG A 112 -8.12 3.26 -24.83
C ARG A 112 -9.36 2.46 -25.19
N LEU A 113 -10.21 2.16 -24.22
CA LEU A 113 -11.49 1.50 -24.49
C LEU A 113 -12.45 2.48 -25.17
N PRO A 114 -13.37 1.99 -26.03
CA PRO A 114 -14.44 2.82 -26.53
C PRO A 114 -15.28 3.36 -25.37
N GLN A 115 -15.82 4.58 -25.50
CA GLN A 115 -16.68 5.18 -24.50
C GLN A 115 -17.89 4.27 -24.18
N ALA A 116 -18.33 4.27 -22.92
CA ALA A 116 -19.46 3.46 -22.47
C ALA A 116 -20.70 3.58 -23.38
N ALA A 117 -21.08 4.81 -23.75
CA ALA A 117 -22.22 5.06 -24.64
C ALA A 117 -22.07 4.43 -26.04
N ALA A 118 -20.83 4.26 -26.53
CA ALA A 118 -20.59 3.64 -27.83
C ALA A 118 -20.81 2.12 -27.79
N ILE A 119 -20.66 1.48 -26.62
CA ILE A 119 -20.75 0.03 -26.45
C ILE A 119 -22.06 -0.44 -25.82
N GLU A 120 -22.90 0.47 -25.32
CA GLU A 120 -24.23 0.15 -24.74
C GLU A 120 -25.13 -0.67 -25.67
N THR A 121 -24.98 -0.48 -26.98
CA THR A 121 -25.78 -1.17 -28.01
C THR A 121 -25.14 -2.45 -28.52
N TRP A 122 -23.94 -2.77 -28.05
CA TRP A 122 -23.21 -3.94 -28.51
C TRP A 122 -23.75 -5.20 -27.84
N HIS A 123 -23.60 -6.33 -28.52
CA HIS A 123 -23.92 -7.62 -27.92
C HIS A 123 -23.00 -7.88 -26.72
N PRO A 124 -23.47 -8.46 -25.59
CA PRO A 124 -22.64 -8.70 -24.39
C PRO A 124 -21.36 -9.50 -24.65
N GLU A 125 -21.39 -10.41 -25.64
CA GLU A 125 -20.24 -11.22 -26.06
C GLU A 125 -19.36 -10.57 -27.15
N ALA A 126 -19.59 -9.29 -27.47
CA ALA A 126 -18.76 -8.58 -28.45
C ALA A 126 -17.34 -8.40 -27.92
N LEU A 127 -16.35 -8.86 -28.70
CA LEU A 127 -14.94 -8.72 -28.34
C LEU A 127 -14.47 -7.27 -28.53
N VAL A 128 -13.82 -6.72 -27.52
CA VAL A 128 -13.17 -5.40 -27.58
C VAL A 128 -11.66 -5.60 -27.68
N SER A 129 -11.08 -5.10 -28.77
CA SER A 129 -9.62 -5.12 -28.96
C SER A 129 -9.00 -3.81 -28.47
N MET A 130 -7.87 -3.90 -27.78
CA MET A 130 -7.02 -2.74 -27.46
C MET A 130 -5.57 -3.01 -27.87
N THR A 131 -4.85 -1.96 -28.25
CA THR A 131 -3.44 -2.04 -28.60
C THR A 131 -2.57 -1.53 -27.44
N LEU A 132 -1.48 -2.25 -27.19
CA LEU A 132 -0.45 -1.90 -26.21
C LEU A 132 0.91 -1.91 -26.87
N THR A 133 1.83 -1.08 -26.38
CA THR A 133 3.24 -1.16 -26.78
C THR A 133 3.90 -2.37 -26.12
N ALA A 134 4.99 -2.85 -26.73
CA ALA A 134 5.80 -3.92 -26.12
C ALA A 134 6.33 -3.52 -24.72
N GLY A 135 6.58 -2.23 -24.47
CA GLY A 135 6.97 -1.70 -23.16
C GLY A 135 5.86 -1.88 -22.13
N GLN A 136 4.64 -1.42 -22.44
CA GLN A 136 3.47 -1.56 -21.57
C GLN A 136 3.15 -3.03 -21.24
N VAL A 137 3.30 -3.93 -22.22
CA VAL A 137 3.12 -5.37 -21.98
C VAL A 137 4.18 -5.93 -21.02
N ARG A 138 5.44 -5.49 -21.12
CA ARG A 138 6.50 -5.92 -20.19
C ARG A 138 6.26 -5.38 -18.78
N GLU A 139 5.89 -4.12 -18.66
CA GLU A 139 5.54 -3.48 -17.38
C GLU A 139 4.37 -4.20 -16.71
N LEU A 140 3.30 -4.48 -17.45
CA LEU A 140 2.16 -5.24 -16.94
C LEU A 140 2.57 -6.63 -16.44
N ARG A 141 3.39 -7.36 -17.20
CA ARG A 141 3.85 -8.70 -16.79
C ARG A 141 4.73 -8.64 -15.55
N ALA A 142 5.63 -7.66 -15.45
CA ALA A 142 6.45 -7.44 -14.27
C ALA A 142 5.56 -7.14 -13.06
N LEU A 143 4.59 -6.24 -13.21
CA LEU A 143 3.62 -5.89 -12.17
C LEU A 143 2.81 -7.11 -11.70
N LEU A 144 2.28 -7.92 -12.62
CA LEU A 144 1.55 -9.14 -12.28
C LEU A 144 2.45 -10.17 -11.56
N GLY A 145 3.72 -10.26 -11.96
CA GLY A 145 4.72 -11.06 -11.25
C GLY A 145 4.93 -10.58 -9.81
N THR A 146 5.06 -9.27 -9.61
CA THR A 146 5.15 -8.66 -8.28
C THR A 146 3.89 -8.95 -7.45
N LEU A 147 2.70 -8.72 -7.99
CA LEU A 147 1.43 -8.93 -7.28
C LEU A 147 1.19 -10.41 -6.93
N THR A 148 1.57 -11.34 -7.79
CA THR A 148 1.43 -12.79 -7.52
C THR A 148 2.41 -13.27 -6.45
N GLY A 149 3.60 -12.66 -6.41
CA GLY A 149 4.64 -12.94 -5.40
C GLY A 149 4.48 -12.16 -4.10
N CYS A 150 3.51 -11.24 -4.04
CA CYS A 150 3.06 -10.64 -2.80
C CYS A 150 2.03 -11.57 -2.19
#